data_AF-A0A959PVW5-F1
#
_entry.id   AF-A0A959PVW5-F1
#
_cell.length_a   1.000
_cell.length_b   1.000
_cell.length_c   1.000
_cell.angle_alpha   90.00
_cell.angle_beta   90.00
_cell.angle_gamma   90.00
#
_symmetry.space_group_name_H-M   'P 1'
#
loop_
_entity.id
_entity.type
_entity.pdbx_description
1 polymer ?
#
loop_
_entity_poly.entity_id
_entity_poly.type
_entity_poly.pdbx_seq_one_letter_code
_entity_poly.pdbx_strand_id
1 'polypeptide(L)'
;MTNVPEIDSFYLNKEEPHRSCLVSLRNIILSQDQDVTETRKYGMPCFCYRTKMFCYLWTDKKSGEPYILMVEGKHLNHPGLETGNRSRMKIFRINPTKDIPVKSIEILLNKALDLYRSGEINIK
;
A
#
# COMPACT_ATOMS: atom_id res chain seq x y z
N MET A 1 -27.09 12.11 8.59
CA MET A 1 -25.90 12.12 7.71
C MET A 1 -24.79 11.42 8.48
N THR A 2 -24.54 10.15 8.20
CA THR A 2 -23.44 9.41 8.82
C THR A 2 -22.12 10.01 8.34
N ASN A 3 -21.31 10.50 9.28
CA ASN A 3 -20.00 11.07 8.99
C ASN A 3 -19.10 9.91 8.54
N VAL A 4 -18.90 9.75 7.23
CA VAL A 4 -17.97 8.78 6.67
C VAL A 4 -16.57 9.24 7.09
N PRO A 5 -15.78 8.41 7.80
CA PRO A 5 -14.41 8.76 8.14
C PRO A 5 -13.65 9.26 6.90
N GLU A 6 -12.91 10.36 7.00
CA GLU A 6 -12.23 10.96 5.85
C GLU A 6 -11.34 9.97 5.08
N ILE A 7 -10.83 8.94 5.75
CA ILE A 7 -10.01 7.90 5.13
C ILE A 7 -10.81 7.03 4.16
N ASP A 8 -12.09 6.79 4.46
CA ASP A 8 -12.99 6.01 3.60
C ASP A 8 -13.34 6.78 2.33
N SER A 9 -13.32 8.13 2.38
CA SER A 9 -13.59 8.97 1.21
C SER A 9 -12.62 8.73 0.04
N PHE A 10 -11.36 8.35 0.32
CA PHE A 10 -10.40 8.00 -0.73
C PHE A 10 -10.89 6.82 -1.57
N TYR A 11 -11.44 5.80 -0.91
CA TYR A 11 -11.91 4.57 -1.53
C TYR A 11 -13.29 4.76 -2.17
N LEU A 12 -14.24 5.35 -1.42
CA LEU A 12 -15.65 5.42 -1.81
C LEU A 12 -15.92 6.29 -3.04
N ASN A 13 -15.06 7.27 -3.29
CA ASN A 13 -15.17 8.16 -4.46
C ASN A 13 -14.60 7.57 -5.75
N LYS A 14 -14.23 6.28 -5.77
CA LYS A 14 -13.74 5.59 -6.96
C LYS A 14 -14.87 4.81 -7.63
N GLU A 15 -14.82 4.74 -8.96
CA GLU A 15 -15.71 3.88 -9.73
C GLU A 15 -15.25 2.42 -9.68
N GLU A 16 -16.17 1.50 -9.96
CA GLU A 16 -15.79 0.09 -10.14
C GLU A 16 -15.03 -0.09 -11.47
N PRO A 17 -14.03 -0.98 -11.52
CA PRO A 17 -13.60 -1.92 -10.47
C PRO A 17 -12.51 -1.38 -9.52
N HIS A 18 -12.15 -0.10 -9.63
CA HIS A 18 -11.06 0.49 -8.84
C HIS A 18 -11.38 0.54 -7.34
N ARG A 19 -12.63 0.83 -7.00
CA ARG A 19 -13.09 0.87 -5.60
C ARG A 19 -12.93 -0.47 -4.91
N SER A 20 -13.53 -1.52 -5.46
CA SER A 20 -13.45 -2.86 -4.86
C SER A 20 -12.01 -3.39 -4.83
N CYS A 21 -11.20 -3.08 -5.86
CA CYS A 21 -9.78 -3.37 -5.85
C CYS A 21 -9.05 -2.68 -4.69
N LEU A 22 -9.20 -1.37 -4.52
CA LEU A 22 -8.51 -0.61 -3.46
C LEU A 22 -8.95 -1.04 -2.05
N VAL A 23 -10.24 -1.31 -1.85
CA VAL A 23 -10.76 -1.84 -0.57
C VAL A 23 -10.15 -3.21 -0.28
N SER A 24 -10.03 -4.08 -1.28
CA SER A 24 -9.38 -5.39 -1.12
C SER A 24 -7.92 -5.25 -0.76
N LEU A 25 -7.19 -4.34 -1.41
CA LEU A 25 -5.79 -4.06 -1.07
C LEU A 25 -5.63 -3.54 0.36
N ARG A 26 -6.51 -2.64 0.81
CA ARG A 26 -6.52 -2.14 2.20
C ARG A 26 -6.65 -3.28 3.20
N ASN A 27 -7.60 -4.19 2.95
CA ASN A 27 -7.83 -5.35 3.82
C ASN A 27 -6.62 -6.29 3.85
N ILE A 28 -6.02 -6.59 2.69
CA ILE A 28 -4.81 -7.41 2.60
C ILE A 28 -3.66 -6.76 3.39
N ILE A 29 -3.47 -5.44 3.29
CA ILE A 29 -2.39 -4.75 3.99
C ILE A 29 -2.58 -4.82 5.52
N LEU A 30 -3.79 -4.53 6.00
CA LEU A 30 -4.10 -4.53 7.43
C LEU A 30 -4.06 -5.92 8.05
N SER A 31 -4.25 -6.98 7.27
CA SER A 31 -4.21 -8.36 7.78
C SER A 31 -2.81 -8.92 7.99
N GLN A 32 -1.75 -8.20 7.58
CA GLN A 32 -0.39 -8.77 7.61
C GLN A 32 0.24 -8.79 9.00
N ASP A 33 -0.14 -7.87 9.89
CA ASP A 33 0.38 -7.79 11.25
C ASP A 33 -0.54 -6.92 12.12
N GLN A 34 -0.71 -7.28 13.39
CA GLN A 34 -1.52 -6.53 14.36
C GLN A 34 -0.99 -5.11 14.64
N ASP A 35 0.33 -4.90 14.46
CA ASP A 35 0.98 -3.61 14.66
C ASP A 35 0.88 -2.71 13.41
N VAL A 36 0.25 -3.19 12.33
CA VAL A 36 -0.06 -2.39 11.15
C VAL A 36 -1.31 -1.55 11.40
N THR A 37 -1.15 -0.25 11.20
CA THR A 37 -2.20 0.74 11.39
C THR A 37 -2.36 1.56 10.11
N GLU A 38 -3.57 2.05 9.88
CA GLU A 38 -3.86 2.96 8.79
C GLU A 38 -3.99 4.40 9.31
N THR A 39 -3.40 5.33 8.57
CA THR A 39 -3.56 6.78 8.77
C THR A 39 -3.70 7.46 7.41
N ARG A 40 -3.86 8.79 7.41
CA ARG A 40 -3.92 9.60 6.20
C ARG A 40 -2.72 10.55 6.15
N LYS A 41 -1.97 10.52 5.05
CA LYS A 41 -0.89 11.47 4.80
C LYS A 41 -0.94 11.95 3.36
N TYR A 42 -0.86 13.27 3.17
CA TYR A 42 -0.95 13.90 1.84
C TYR A 42 -2.22 13.53 1.07
N GLY A 43 -3.33 13.29 1.78
CA GLY A 43 -4.60 12.86 1.20
C GLY A 43 -4.69 11.38 0.85
N MET A 44 -3.64 10.59 1.10
CA MET A 44 -3.51 9.18 0.71
C MET A 44 -3.61 8.25 1.93
N PRO A 45 -4.18 7.04 1.77
CA PRO A 45 -4.02 5.97 2.76
C PRO A 45 -2.55 5.63 2.96
N CYS A 46 -2.12 5.71 4.22
CA CYS A 46 -0.76 5.48 4.65
C CYS A 46 -0.78 4.38 5.72
N PHE A 47 0.01 3.34 5.51
CA PHE A 47 0.08 2.21 6.42
C PHE A 47 1.40 2.25 7.18
N CYS A 48 1.27 2.20 8.50
CA CYS A 48 2.37 2.34 9.43
C CYS A 48 2.53 1.04 10.21
N TYR A 49 3.76 0.53 10.29
CA TYR A 49 4.14 -0.50 11.24
C TYR A 49 4.81 0.18 12.44
N ARG A 50 4.23 0.04 13.64
CA ARG A 50 4.72 0.70 14.87
C ARG A 50 5.07 2.18 14.65
N THR A 51 4.14 2.95 14.10
CA THR A 51 4.27 4.39 13.75
C THR A 51 5.15 4.74 12.54
N LYS A 52 5.97 3.82 12.03
CA LYS A 52 6.79 4.06 10.84
C LYS A 52 6.04 3.68 9.57
N MET A 53 5.99 4.60 8.61
CA MET A 53 5.35 4.39 7.32
C MET A 53 6.09 3.31 6.53
N PHE A 54 5.40 2.26 6.11
CA PHE A 54 6.02 1.17 5.33
C PHE A 54 5.41 1.03 3.94
N CYS A 55 4.11 1.31 3.76
CA CYS A 55 3.50 1.41 2.44
C CYS A 55 2.34 2.41 2.38
N TYR A 56 1.89 2.67 1.16
CA TYR A 56 0.75 3.53 0.84
C TYR A 56 -0.12 2.87 -0.24
N LEU A 57 -1.40 3.24 -0.28
CA LEU A 57 -2.24 3.03 -1.46
C LEU A 57 -2.44 4.34 -2.21
N TRP A 58 -2.39 4.26 -3.54
CA TRP A 58 -2.70 5.39 -4.40
C TRP A 58 -3.19 4.93 -5.77
N THR A 59 -3.58 5.89 -6.60
CA THR A 59 -3.98 5.68 -8.00
C THR A 59 -3.09 6.52 -8.91
N ASP A 60 -2.59 5.92 -9.99
CA ASP A 60 -1.85 6.64 -11.01
C ASP A 60 -2.71 7.78 -11.58
N LYS A 61 -2.13 8.97 -11.75
CA LYS A 61 -2.89 10.15 -12.20
C LYS A 61 -3.30 10.07 -13.68
N LYS A 62 -2.56 9.30 -14.49
CA LYS A 62 -2.80 9.17 -15.93
C LYS A 62 -3.65 7.94 -16.22
N SER A 63 -3.28 6.78 -15.70
CA SER A 63 -3.99 5.53 -15.97
C SER A 63 -5.15 5.25 -15.03
N GLY A 64 -5.19 5.91 -13.86
CA GLY A 64 -6.15 5.61 -12.80
C GLY A 64 -5.83 4.34 -12.01
N GLU A 65 -4.87 3.53 -12.47
CA GLU A 65 -4.58 2.22 -11.90
C GLU A 65 -4.14 2.32 -10.44
N PRO A 66 -4.68 1.46 -9.56
CA PRO A 66 -4.24 1.39 -8.18
C PRO A 66 -2.84 0.81 -8.08
N TYR A 67 -2.08 1.28 -7.10
CA TYR A 67 -0.77 0.72 -6.78
C TYR A 67 -0.49 0.76 -5.29
N ILE A 68 0.33 -0.20 -4.83
CA ILE A 68 0.96 -0.16 -3.51
C ILE A 68 2.32 0.50 -3.67
N LEU A 69 2.57 1.60 -2.97
CA LEU A 69 3.89 2.21 -2.89
C LEU A 69 4.62 1.66 -1.67
N MET A 70 5.75 1.00 -1.91
CA MET A 70 6.62 0.46 -0.88
C MET A 70 7.64 1.55 -0.49
N VAL A 71 7.61 1.99 0.77
CA VAL A 71 8.46 3.08 1.26
C VAL A 71 9.92 2.72 1.11
N GLU A 72 10.27 1.49 1.50
CA GLU A 72 11.63 0.93 1.42
C GLU A 72 11.81 0.01 0.21
N GLY A 73 11.15 0.33 -0.90
CA GLY A 73 11.19 -0.46 -2.14
C GLY A 73 12.60 -0.74 -2.67
N LYS A 74 13.60 0.10 -2.35
CA LYS A 74 15.01 -0.15 -2.70
C LYS A 74 15.57 -1.46 -2.11
N HIS A 75 15.08 -1.89 -0.95
CA HIS A 75 15.48 -3.14 -0.29
C HIS A 75 14.71 -4.35 -0.80
N LEU A 76 13.68 -4.13 -1.63
CA LEU A 76 12.81 -5.19 -2.15
C LEU A 76 13.24 -5.57 -3.57
N ASN A 77 13.49 -6.86 -3.76
CA ASN A 77 13.75 -7.46 -5.06
C ASN A 77 12.54 -8.29 -5.50
N HIS A 78 11.80 -7.78 -6.47
CA HIS A 78 10.64 -8.44 -7.07
C HIS A 78 10.41 -7.89 -8.49
N PRO A 79 10.15 -8.75 -9.50
CA PRO A 79 10.06 -8.32 -10.89
C PRO A 79 8.89 -7.37 -11.17
N GLY A 80 7.80 -7.47 -10.39
CA GLY A 80 6.66 -6.56 -10.50
C GLY A 80 6.82 -5.20 -9.80
N LEU A 81 7.98 -4.91 -9.21
CA LEU A 81 8.23 -3.59 -8.61
C LEU A 81 8.82 -2.62 -9.64
N GLU A 82 8.09 -1.53 -9.88
CA GLU A 82 8.53 -0.44 -10.74
C GLU A 82 9.33 0.59 -9.93
N THR A 83 10.52 0.93 -10.42
CA THR A 83 11.34 2.01 -9.85
C THR A 83 10.96 3.32 -10.53
N GLY A 84 10.49 4.28 -9.75
CA GLY A 84 10.23 5.64 -10.24
C GLY A 84 11.44 6.57 -10.06
N ASN A 85 11.19 7.87 -10.06
CA ASN A 85 12.25 8.88 -9.88
C ASN A 85 12.73 9.01 -8.42
N ARG A 86 12.11 8.31 -7.47
CA ARG A 86 12.51 8.31 -6.06
C ARG A 86 13.39 7.11 -5.78
N SER A 87 14.65 7.35 -5.41
CA SER A 87 15.66 6.30 -5.19
C SER A 87 15.29 5.26 -4.12
N ARG A 88 14.47 5.64 -3.13
CA ARG A 88 14.07 4.76 -2.02
C ARG A 88 12.82 3.94 -2.32
N MET A 89 11.87 4.49 -3.05
CA MET A 89 10.51 3.96 -3.17
C MET A 89 10.34 3.18 -4.48
N LYS A 90 9.56 2.10 -4.42
CA LYS A 90 9.09 1.38 -5.61
C LYS A 90 7.58 1.18 -5.52
N ILE A 91 6.93 1.03 -6.66
CA ILE A 91 5.49 0.77 -6.71
C ILE A 91 5.22 -0.63 -7.25
N PHE A 92 4.21 -1.29 -6.69
CA PHE A 92 3.64 -2.52 -7.21
C PHE A 92 2.26 -2.19 -7.77
N ARG A 93 2.15 -2.12 -9.10
CA ARG A 93 0.95 -1.71 -9.81
C ARG A 93 -0.04 -2.86 -9.90
N ILE A 94 -1.33 -2.56 -9.72
CA ILE A 94 -2.41 -3.54 -9.75
C ILE A 94 -3.35 -3.19 -10.89
N ASN A 95 -3.64 -4.18 -11.74
CA ASN A 95 -4.69 -4.05 -12.73
C ASN A 95 -6.05 -4.34 -12.06
N PRO A 96 -6.97 -3.37 -11.98
CA PRO A 96 -8.22 -3.52 -11.25
C PRO A 96 -9.25 -4.38 -11.99
N THR A 97 -9.04 -4.74 -13.27
CA THR A 97 -9.93 -5.60 -14.05
C THR A 97 -9.50 -7.07 -14.06
N LYS A 98 -8.45 -7.42 -13.31
CA LYS A 98 -7.90 -8.78 -13.20
C LYS A 98 -7.92 -9.25 -11.75
N ASP A 99 -7.75 -10.57 -11.57
CA ASP A 99 -7.56 -11.14 -10.24
C ASP A 99 -6.35 -10.51 -9.54
N ILE A 100 -6.57 -10.13 -8.29
CA ILE A 100 -5.51 -9.56 -7.46
C ILE A 100 -4.48 -10.66 -7.17
N PRO A 101 -3.18 -10.42 -7.39
CA PRO A 101 -2.13 -11.41 -7.11
C PRO A 101 -1.82 -11.46 -5.59
N VAL A 102 -2.80 -11.92 -4.80
CA VAL A 102 -2.79 -11.86 -3.31
C VAL A 102 -1.48 -12.40 -2.73
N LYS A 103 -1.06 -13.61 -3.13
CA LYS A 103 0.17 -14.24 -2.62
C LYS A 103 1.42 -13.37 -2.86
N SER A 104 1.53 -12.74 -4.04
CA SER A 104 2.66 -11.88 -4.37
C SER A 104 2.68 -10.62 -3.51
N ILE A 105 1.49 -10.05 -3.24
CA ILE A 105 1.32 -8.89 -2.39
C ILE A 105 1.68 -9.23 -0.93
N GLU A 106 1.18 -10.34 -0.39
CA GLU A 106 1.49 -10.80 0.97
C GLU A 106 2.99 -11.03 1.16
N ILE A 107 3.65 -11.67 0.18
CA ILE A 107 5.12 -11.86 0.21
C ILE A 107 5.84 -10.50 0.22
N LEU A 108 5.42 -9.56 -0.62
CA LEU A 108 6.03 -8.22 -0.68
C LEU A 108 5.84 -7.43 0.61
N LEU A 109 4.64 -7.46 1.19
CA LEU A 109 4.31 -6.76 2.42
C LEU A 109 5.08 -7.35 3.60
N ASN A 110 5.16 -8.69 3.72
CA ASN A 110 5.95 -9.32 4.77
C ASN A 110 7.44 -9.01 4.63
N LYS A 111 8.01 -9.08 3.41
CA LYS A 111 9.40 -8.66 3.18
C LYS A 111 9.64 -7.20 3.59
N ALA A 112 8.66 -6.31 3.37
CA ALA A 112 8.78 -4.93 3.79
C ALA A 112 8.69 -4.77 5.31
N LEU A 113 7.79 -5.49 5.98
CA LEU A 113 7.66 -5.51 7.43
C LEU A 113 8.92 -6.09 8.10
N ASP A 114 9.52 -7.11 7.50
CA ASP A 114 10.73 -7.76 8.01
C ASP A 114 11.93 -6.81 8.08
N LEU A 115 11.98 -5.77 7.25
CA LEU A 115 12.99 -4.71 7.36
C LEU A 115 12.91 -3.99 8.72
N TYR A 116 11.70 -3.81 9.26
CA TYR A 116 11.49 -3.17 10.56
C TYR A 116 11.64 -4.19 11.70
N ARG A 117 11.12 -5.41 11.52
CA ARG A 117 11.21 -6.49 12.52
C ARG A 117 12.66 -6.91 12.79
N SER A 118 13.49 -6.95 11.76
CA SER A 118 14.93 -7.28 11.86
C SER A 118 15.80 -6.12 12.34
N GLY A 119 15.29 -4.88 12.29
CA GLY A 119 16.04 -3.68 12.66
C GLY A 119 16.88 -3.06 11.55
N GLU A 120 16.83 -3.58 10.31
CA GLU A 120 17.40 -2.92 9.12
C GLU A 120 16.90 -1.48 9.00
N ILE A 121 15.61 -1.26 9.27
CA ILE A 121 15.00 0.06 9.39
C ILE A 121 14.65 0.33 10.85
N ASN A 122 15.24 1.39 11.39
CA ASN A 122 15.09 1.73 12.79
C ASN A 122 13.68 2.29 13.10
N ILE A 123 13.05 1.73 14.14
CA ILE A 123 11.73 2.14 14.64
C ILE A 123 11.83 3.23 15.72
N LYS A 124 13.04 3.48 16.26
CA LYS A 124 13.30 4.52 17.27
C LYS A 124 13.01 5.93 16.77
#